data_AF-A0A351T1F4-F1
#
_entry.id   AF-A0A351T1F4-F1
#
_cell.length_a   1.000
_cell.length_b   1.000
_cell.length_c   1.000
_cell.angle_alpha   90.00
_cell.angle_beta   90.00
_cell.angle_gamma   90.00
#
_symmetry.space_group_name_H-M   'P 1'
#
loop_
_entity.id
_entity.type
_entity.pdbx_description
1 polymer ?
#
loop_
_entity_poly.entity_id
_entity_poly.type
_entity_poly.pdbx_seq_one_letter_code
_entity_poly.pdbx_strand_id
1 'polypeptide(L)' 'MEALTAATVAGLTIYDMCKAIDRGMTIGPVRLQHKSGGKSGTFDAG' A
#
# COMPACT_ATOMS: atom_id res chain seq x y z
N MET A 1 3.08 -3.04 10.05
CA MET A 1 3.40 -3.79 8.81
C MET A 1 2.12 -4.07 8.03
N GLU A 2 1.13 -4.58 8.73
CA GLU A 2 -0.23 -4.94 8.34
C GLU A 2 -0.87 -3.94 7.38
N ALA A 3 -0.83 -2.63 7.68
CA ALA A 3 -1.41 -1.61 6.81
C ALA A 3 -0.75 -1.55 5.42
N LEU A 4 0.58 -1.60 5.37
CA LEU A 4 1.34 -1.56 4.11
C LEU A 4 1.18 -2.87 3.34
N THR A 5 1.19 -4.00 4.04
CA THR A 5 0.94 -5.31 3.45
C THR A 5 -0.46 -5.39 2.86
N ALA A 6 -1.49 -4.95 3.59
CA ALA A 6 -2.87 -4.94 3.12
C ALA A 6 -3.03 -4.08 1.86
N ALA A 7 -2.49 -2.86 1.85
CA ALA A 7 -2.52 -1.98 0.68
C ALA A 7 -1.80 -2.61 -0.53
N THR A 8 -0.66 -3.26 -0.30
CA THR A 8 0.11 -3.92 -1.36
C THR A 8 -0.63 -5.12 -1.93
N VAL A 9 -1.18 -6.00 -1.07
CA VAL A 9 -1.95 -7.18 -1.49
C VAL A 9 -3.20 -6.75 -2.26
N ALA A 10 -3.92 -5.73 -1.80
CA ALA A 10 -5.07 -5.18 -2.52
C ALA A 10 -4.67 -4.66 -3.92
N GLY A 11 -3.55 -3.92 -4.03
CA GLY A 11 -3.00 -3.49 -5.31
C GLY A 11 -2.64 -4.66 -6.22
N LEU A 12 -2.03 -5.72 -5.67
CA LEU A 12 -1.70 -6.94 -6.41
C LEU A 12 -2.95 -7.67 -6.89
N THR A 13 -4.03 -7.71 -6.11
CA THR A 13 -5.32 -8.25 -6.54
C THR A 13 -5.89 -7.48 -7.73
N ILE A 14 -5.81 -6.15 -7.70
CA ILE A 14 -6.26 -5.31 -8.84
C ILE A 14 -5.39 -5.60 -10.08
N TYR A 15 -4.07 -5.70 -9.91
CA TYR A 15 -3.20 -6.09 -11.02
C TYR A 15 -3.58 -7.46 -11.58
N ASP A 16 -3.84 -8.44 -10.72
CA ASP A 16 -4.25 -9.78 -11.13
C ASP A 16 -5.54 -9.78 -11.96
N MET A 17 -6.51 -8.97 -11.61
CA MET A 17 -7.77 -8.82 -12.35
C MET A 17 -7.59 -8.11 -13.70
N CYS A 18 -6.67 -7.14 -13.79
CA CYS A 18 -6.53 -6.26 -14.97
C CYS A 18 -5.37 -6.64 -15.91
N LYS A 19 -4.45 -7.53 -15.51
CA LYS A 19 -3.24 -7.90 -16.28
C LYS A 19 -3.49 -8.43 -17.70
N ALA A 20 -4.71 -8.88 -17.99
CA ALA A 20 -5.10 -9.31 -19.33
C ALA A 20 -5.24 -8.14 -20.31
N ILE A 21 -5.55 -6.95 -19.81
CA ILE A 21 -5.76 -5.73 -20.59
C ILE A 21 -4.45 -4.98 -20.74
N ASP A 22 -3.74 -4.76 -19.63
CA ASP A 22 -2.45 -4.09 -19.61
C ASP A 22 -1.50 -4.78 -18.63
N ARG A 23 -0.34 -5.23 -19.13
CA ARG A 23 0.71 -5.87 -18.32
C ARG A 23 1.74 -4.86 -17.79
N GLY A 24 1.77 -3.66 -18.36
CA GLY A 24 2.69 -2.58 -18.00
C GLY A 24 2.25 -1.77 -16.78
N MET A 25 1.08 -2.06 -16.19
CA MET A 25 0.61 -1.38 -14.99
C MET A 25 1.64 -1.49 -13.84
N THR A 26 1.82 -0.39 -13.12
CA THR A 26 2.70 -0.32 -11.96
C THR A 26 1.91 0.00 -10.70
N ILE A 27 2.17 -0.72 -9.60
CA ILE A 27 1.58 -0.41 -8.29
C ILE A 27 2.54 0.50 -7.53
N GLY A 28 2.08 1.68 -7.11
CA GLY A 28 2.77 2.51 -6.12
C GLY A 28 2.97 3.98 -6.49
N PRO A 29 3.72 4.73 -5.67
CA PRO A 29 4.44 4.28 -4.47
C PRO A 29 3.52 3.93 -3.28
N VAL A 30 3.95 2.98 -2.43
CA VAL A 30 3.24 2.61 -1.19
C VAL A 30 3.99 3.18 0.01
N ARG A 31 3.32 3.99 0.83
CA ARG A 31 3.89 4.61 2.03
C ARG A 31 2.91 4.62 3.20
N LEU A 32 3.43 4.70 4.42
CA LEU A 32 2.63 4.89 5.62
C LEU A 32 2.23 6.36 5.71
N GLN A 33 0.93 6.67 5.78
CA GLN A 33 0.45 8.05 5.94
C GLN A 33 0.36 8.47 7.41
N HIS A 34 -0.14 7.57 8.26
CA HIS A 34 -0.36 7.85 9.67
C HIS A 34 -0.13 6.60 10.52
N LYS A 35 0.43 6.78 11.71
CA LYS A 35 0.50 5.74 12.74
C LYS A 35 0.53 6.37 14.12
N SER A 36 -0.40 6.00 14.97
CA SER A 36 -0.46 6.44 16.37
C SER A 36 -0.04 5.33 17.33
N GLY A 37 0.56 5.73 18.46
CA GLY A 37 0.84 4.84 19.59
C GLY A 37 2.23 4.19 19.60
N GLY A 38 2.54 3.57 20.74
CA GLY A 38 3.87 3.06 21.09
C GLY A 38 4.83 4.17 21.57
N LYS A 39 6.07 3.80 21.91
CA LYS A 39 7.10 4.72 22.44
C LYS A 39 7.36 5.92 21.52
N SER A 40 7.19 5.73 20.21
CA SER A 40 7.43 6.76 19.19
C SER A 40 6.29 7.77 19.05
N GLY A 41 5.15 7.59 19.75
CA GLY A 41 3.98 8.46 19.62
C GLY A 41 3.34 8.40 18.23
N THR A 42 2.85 9.55 17.78
CA THR A 42 2.14 9.72 16.50
C THR A 42 3.09 10.13 15.38
N PHE A 43 2.98 9.46 14.25
CA PHE A 43 3.64 9.77 12.99
C PHE A 43 2.59 10.18 11.95
N ASP A 44 2.88 11.25 11.20
CA ASP A 44 2.09 11.73 10.08
C ASP A 44 3.03 12.11 8.92
N ALA A 45 2.72 11.68 7.69
CA ALA A 45 3.66 11.70 6.57
C ALA A 45 3.71 13.03 5.79
N GLY A 46 2.79 13.95 6.06
CA GLY A 46 2.67 15.22 5.34
C GLY A 46 1.99 15.11 3.98
#